data_AF-A0A355U6A9-F1
#
_entry.id   AF-A0A355U6A9-F1
#
_cell.length_a   1.000
_cell.length_b   1.000
_cell.length_c   1.000
_cell.angle_alpha   90.00
_cell.angle_beta   90.00
_cell.angle_gamma   90.00
#
_symmetry.space_group_name_H-M   'P 1'
#
loop_
_entity.id
_entity.type
_entity.pdbx_description
1 polymer ?
#
loop_
_entity_poly.entity_id
_entity_poly.type
_entity_poly.pdbx_seq_one_letter_code
_entity_poly.pdbx_strand_id
1 'polypeptide(L)' 'MKKSFYRTDYLFSKGSFLIGIGSLGGLFTPYYSFNESSSDEQADRTAIESDFGVIGQDLYSIIK' A
#
# COMPACT_ATOMS: atom_id res chain seq x y z
N MET A 1 -17.59 -11.31 12.03
CA MET A 1 -16.77 -10.15 11.59
C MET A 1 -15.92 -10.58 10.40
N LYS A 2 -15.96 -9.83 9.29
CA LYS A 2 -15.03 -10.03 8.16
C LYS A 2 -13.64 -9.63 8.67
N LYS A 3 -12.65 -10.51 8.61
CA LYS A 3 -11.25 -10.13 8.91
C LYS A 3 -10.82 -9.15 7.83
N SER A 4 -10.74 -7.86 8.16
CA SER A 4 -10.02 -6.91 7.32
C SER A 4 -8.54 -7.20 7.49
N PHE A 5 -7.81 -7.37 6.38
CA PHE A 5 -6.36 -7.51 6.45
C PHE A 5 -5.71 -6.15 6.23
N TYR A 6 -4.89 -5.71 7.17
CA TYR A 6 -4.03 -4.54 7.01
C TYR A 6 -2.99 -4.76 5.91
N ARG A 7 -2.57 -3.68 5.24
CA ARG A 7 -1.56 -3.66 4.18
C ARG A 7 -0.76 -2.37 4.24
N THR A 8 0.54 -2.46 4.05
CA THR A 8 1.46 -1.29 4.10
C THR A 8 1.58 -0.59 2.75
N ASP A 9 0.54 -0.53 1.92
CA ASP A 9 0.62 -0.05 0.53
C ASP A 9 0.07 1.38 0.35
N TYR A 10 -0.33 2.06 1.42
CA TYR A 10 -1.08 3.32 1.32
C TYR A 10 -0.27 4.46 0.67
N LEU A 11 0.97 4.68 1.14
CA LEU A 11 1.88 5.70 0.60
C LEU A 11 2.87 5.15 -0.43
N PHE A 12 2.71 3.89 -0.83
CA PHE A 12 3.54 3.29 -1.87
C PHE A 12 2.87 3.41 -3.22
N SER A 13 3.69 3.58 -4.26
CA SER A 13 3.16 3.65 -5.61
C SER A 13 2.65 2.28 -6.06
N LYS A 14 1.48 2.28 -6.69
CA LYS A 14 0.83 1.13 -7.31
C LYS A 14 1.63 0.68 -8.53
N GLY A 15 2.22 -0.51 -8.44
CA GLY A 15 2.87 -1.18 -9.55
C GLY A 15 1.92 -2.06 -10.37
N SER A 16 2.27 -2.33 -11.62
CA SER A 16 1.66 -3.38 -12.43
C SER A 16 2.68 -3.98 -13.40
N PHE A 17 2.38 -5.16 -13.95
CA PHE A 17 3.24 -5.82 -14.94
C PHE A 17 3.50 -4.94 -16.17
N LEU A 18 2.47 -4.24 -16.65
CA LEU A 18 2.59 -3.31 -17.78
C LEU A 18 3.47 -2.11 -17.45
N ILE A 19 3.36 -1.56 -16.22
CA ILE A 19 4.25 -0.50 -15.74
C ILE A 19 5.70 -0.97 -15.73
N GLY A 20 5.95 -2.21 -15.29
CA GLY A 20 7.29 -2.81 -15.30
C GLY A 20 7.87 -2.94 -16.71
N ILE A 21 7.10 -3.50 -17.66
CA ILE A 21 7.54 -3.62 -19.06
C ILE A 21 7.73 -2.25 -19.71
N GLY A 22 6.80 -1.32 -19.51
CA GLY A 22 6.90 0.04 -20.06
C GLY A 22 8.10 0.81 -19.53
N SER A 23 8.44 0.61 -18.25
CA SER A 23 9.64 1.17 -17.64
C SER A 23 10.92 0.61 -18.27
N LEU A 24 11.00 -0.71 -18.48
CA LEU A 24 12.14 -1.35 -19.16
C LEU A 24 12.27 -0.92 -20.63
N GLY A 25 11.13 -0.71 -21.30
CA GLY A 25 11.06 -0.26 -22.70
C GLY A 25 11.30 1.23 -22.91
N GLY A 26 11.60 2.01 -21.86
CA GLY A 26 11.87 3.45 -21.95
C GLY A 26 10.65 4.29 -22.33
N LEU A 27 9.43 3.80 -22.09
CA LEU A 27 8.22 4.59 -22.32
C LEU A 27 8.08 5.63 -21.19
N PHE A 28 8.41 6.88 -21.50
CA PHE A 28 8.38 8.02 -20.57
C PHE A 28 6.94 8.49 -20.28
N THR A 29 6.29 7.86 -19.31
CA THR A 29 5.08 8.41 -18.67
C THR A 29 5.25 8.31 -17.16
N PRO A 30 4.74 9.26 -16.35
CA PRO A 30 4.72 9.09 -14.91
C PRO A 30 3.83 7.88 -14.57
N TYR A 31 4.45 6.80 -14.12
CA TYR A 31 3.76 5.58 -13.68
C TYR A 31 3.34 5.62 -12.20
N TYR A 32 3.59 6.74 -11.53
CA TYR A 32 3.30 6.87 -10.11
C TYR A 32 1.81 7.11 -9.88
N SER A 33 1.11 6.08 -9.44
CA SER A 33 -0.23 6.16 -8.87
C SER A 33 -0.18 5.73 -7.40
N PHE A 34 -0.96 6.33 -6.52
CA PHE A 34 -0.97 6.04 -5.09
C PHE A 34 -2.40 5.70 -4.63
N ASN A 35 -2.58 5.35 -3.35
CA ASN A 35 -3.90 5.35 -2.75
C ASN A 35 -4.34 6.79 -2.46
N GLU A 36 -5.62 7.09 -2.71
CA GLU A 36 -6.18 8.44 -2.56
C GLU A 36 -6.91 8.59 -1.23
N SER A 37 -6.91 9.81 -0.70
CA SER A 37 -7.56 10.19 0.56
C SER A 37 -8.25 11.52 0.40
N SER A 38 -9.27 11.79 1.22
CA SER A 38 -9.96 13.09 1.21
C SER A 38 -9.17 14.22 1.89
N SER A 39 -8.14 13.89 2.68
CA SER A 39 -7.22 14.85 3.27
C SER A 39 -5.84 14.23 3.56
N ASP A 40 -4.83 15.07 3.72
CA ASP A 40 -3.47 14.64 4.06
C ASP A 40 -3.43 13.94 5.42
N GLU A 41 -4.17 14.45 6.41
CA GLU A 41 -4.25 13.84 7.74
C GLU A 41 -4.88 12.45 7.71
N GLN A 42 -5.87 12.24 6.84
CA GLN A 42 -6.46 10.93 6.63
C GLN A 42 -5.45 9.96 6.00
N ALA A 43 -4.64 10.45 5.05
CA ALA A 43 -3.63 9.63 4.40
C ALA A 43 -2.57 9.16 5.40
N ASP A 44 -2.03 10.09 6.19
CA ASP A 44 -1.03 9.80 7.22
C ASP A 44 -1.57 8.84 8.27
N ARG A 45 -2.78 9.10 8.77
CA ARG A 45 -3.44 8.22 9.74
C ARG A 45 -3.59 6.80 9.19
N THR A 46 -4.05 6.67 7.95
CA THR A 46 -4.32 5.36 7.33
C THR A 46 -3.03 4.59 7.09
N ALA A 47 -1.97 5.29 6.67
CA ALA A 47 -0.65 4.69 6.50
C ALA A 47 -0.11 4.12 7.81
N ILE A 48 -0.07 4.95 8.88
CA ILE A 48 0.43 4.55 10.20
C ILE A 48 -0.42 3.41 10.78
N GLU A 49 -1.75 3.52 10.72
CA GLU A 49 -2.66 2.48 11.21
C GLU A 49 -2.40 1.15 10.49
N SER A 50 -2.18 1.20 9.18
CA SER A 50 -1.96 -0.02 8.40
C SER A 50 -0.59 -0.66 8.67
N ASP A 51 0.46 0.14 8.89
CA ASP A 51 1.79 -0.35 9.23
C ASP A 51 1.80 -1.10 10.56
N PHE A 52 1.23 -0.51 11.62
CA PHE A 52 1.09 -1.19 12.91
C PHE A 52 0.10 -2.35 12.84
N GLY A 53 -0.93 -2.24 12.00
CA GLY A 53 -1.90 -3.28 11.75
C GLY A 53 -1.25 -4.56 11.20
N VAL A 54 -0.32 -4.44 10.26
CA VAL A 54 0.45 -5.58 9.72
C VAL A 54 1.34 -6.21 10.80
N ILE A 55 2.04 -5.42 11.61
CA ILE A 55 2.82 -5.94 12.75
C ILE A 55 1.92 -6.75 13.69
N GLY A 56 0.74 -6.24 14.01
CA GLY A 56 -0.23 -6.95 14.86
C GLY A 56 -0.71 -8.27 14.23
N GLN A 57 -0.87 -8.31 12.91
CA GLN A 57 -1.21 -9.55 12.19
C GLN A 57 -0.09 -10.58 12.25
N ASP A 58 1.16 -10.15 12.08
CA ASP A 58 2.33 -11.02 12.15
C ASP A 58 2.47 -11.63 13.54
N LEU A 59 2.37 -10.79 14.60
CA LEU A 59 2.38 -11.25 15.99
C LEU A 59 1.22 -12.21 16.29
N TYR A 60 0.03 -11.94 15.77
CA TYR A 60 -1.11 -12.84 15.93
C TYR A 60 -0.88 -14.19 15.22
N SER A 61 -0.22 -14.18 14.05
CA SER A 61 0.03 -15.38 13.25
C SER A 61 0.99 -16.38 13.91
N ILE A 62 1.87 -15.93 14.80
CA ILE A 62 2.80 -16.78 15.55
C ILE A 62 2.24 -17.29 16.89
N ILE A 63 1.24 -16.61 17.46
CA ILE A 63 0.60 -17.01 18.72
C ILE A 63 -0.49 -18.06 18.50
N LYS A 64 -1.16 -18.02 17.34
CA LYS A 64 -2.26 -18.92 16.99
C LYS A 64 -1.77 -20.17 16.28
#